data_AF-A0AAV7M810-F1
#
_entry.id   AF-A0AAV7M810-F1
#
_cell.length_a   1.000
_cell.length_b   1.000
_cell.length_c   1.000
_cell.angle_alpha   90.00
_cell.angle_beta   90.00
_cell.angle_gamma   90.00
#
_symmetry.space_group_name_H-M   'P 1'
#
loop_
_entity.id
_entity.type
_entity.pdbx_description
1 polymer ?
#
loop_
_entity_poly.entity_id
_entity_poly.type
_entity_poly.pdbx_seq_one_letter_code
_entity_poly.pdbx_strand_id
1 'polypeptide(L)'
;MDASISSLTLETKSMRSDIAGFQSRVTGLEHRVGTLETQVATSQDRDQDLLYLRSKLTDMEDRSRRDNIRLLGIPENEEGTDIQAFLGSTLPKLTSLDFDPPLEFQ
;
A
#
# COMPACT_ATOMS: atom_id res chain seq x y z
N MET A 1 -37.69 14.71 59.64
CA MET A 1 -37.75 15.58 58.45
C MET A 1 -36.41 16.26 58.19
N ASP A 2 -35.84 17.00 59.14
CA ASP A 2 -34.63 17.81 58.92
C ASP A 2 -33.36 17.00 58.59
N ALA A 3 -33.16 15.86 59.25
CA ALA A 3 -32.05 14.95 58.96
C ALA A 3 -32.12 14.33 57.54
N SER A 4 -33.32 13.98 57.08
CA SER A 4 -33.55 13.44 55.74
C SER A 4 -33.32 14.49 54.66
N ILE A 5 -33.75 15.73 54.90
CA ILE A 5 -33.51 16.87 54.01
C ILE A 5 -32.00 17.16 53.92
N SER A 6 -31.29 17.11 55.05
CA SER A 6 -29.82 17.27 55.09
C SER A 6 -29.09 16.17 54.31
N SER A 7 -29.53 14.91 54.46
CA SER A 7 -28.98 13.78 53.69
C SER A 7 -29.18 13.93 52.18
N LEU A 8 -30.40 14.27 51.75
CA LEU A 8 -30.70 14.52 50.33
C LEU A 8 -29.89 15.70 49.77
N THR A 9 -29.63 16.73 50.60
CA THR A 9 -28.79 17.88 50.22
C THR A 9 -27.33 17.49 50.00
N LEU A 10 -26.80 16.55 50.79
CA LEU A 10 -25.45 16.02 50.59
C LEU A 10 -25.37 15.15 49.34
N GLU A 11 -26.34 14.28 49.13
CA GLU A 11 -26.38 13.39 47.97
C GLU A 11 -26.52 14.18 46.66
N THR A 12 -27.35 15.21 46.62
CA THR A 12 -27.47 16.12 45.46
C THR A 12 -26.19 16.89 45.18
N LYS A 13 -25.44 17.31 46.21
CA LYS A 13 -24.10 17.91 46.03
C LYS A 13 -23.10 16.91 45.46
N SER A 14 -23.11 15.67 45.94
CA SER A 14 -22.26 14.60 45.42
C SER A 14 -22.57 14.33 43.94
N MET A 15 -23.85 14.11 43.61
CA MET A 15 -24.29 13.90 42.23
C MET A 15 -23.88 15.06 41.31
N ARG A 16 -23.99 16.30 41.79
CA ARG A 16 -23.53 17.47 41.02
C ARG A 16 -22.03 17.43 40.71
N SER A 17 -21.22 17.00 41.67
CA SER A 17 -19.78 16.81 41.49
C SER A 17 -19.48 15.72 40.46
N ASP A 18 -20.17 14.58 40.56
CA ASP A 18 -20.00 13.47 39.63
C ASP A 18 -20.41 13.86 38.21
N ILE A 19 -21.52 14.57 38.05
CA ILE A 19 -21.98 15.10 36.75
C ILE A 19 -20.92 16.04 36.15
N ALA A 20 -20.33 16.94 36.93
CA ALA A 20 -19.26 17.82 36.45
C ALA A 20 -18.02 17.01 35.99
N GLY A 21 -17.67 15.97 36.74
CA GLY A 21 -16.60 15.03 36.37
C GLY A 21 -16.91 14.28 35.07
N PHE A 22 -18.14 13.81 34.89
CA PHE A 22 -18.56 13.15 33.66
C PHE A 22 -18.58 14.11 32.47
N GLN A 23 -19.04 15.34 32.64
CA GLN A 23 -18.99 16.37 31.59
C GLN A 23 -17.56 16.59 31.10
N SER A 24 -16.59 16.75 32.01
CA SER A 24 -15.18 16.90 31.65
C SER A 24 -14.65 15.68 30.88
N ARG A 25 -15.00 14.46 31.33
CA ARG A 25 -14.60 13.22 30.64
C ARG A 25 -15.22 13.08 29.26
N VAL A 26 -16.49 13.46 29.09
CA VAL A 26 -17.19 13.42 27.80
C VAL A 26 -16.53 14.38 26.82
N THR A 27 -16.27 15.64 27.21
CA THR A 27 -15.56 16.60 26.36
C THR A 27 -14.16 16.10 25.97
N GLY A 28 -13.44 15.47 26.90
CA GLY A 28 -12.14 14.87 26.61
C GLY A 28 -12.23 13.71 25.61
N LEU A 29 -13.28 12.89 25.69
CA LEU A 29 -13.52 11.81 24.73
C LEU A 29 -13.92 12.34 23.36
N GLU A 30 -14.79 13.34 23.27
CA GLU A 30 -15.19 13.98 22.02
C GLU A 30 -13.97 14.53 21.26
N HIS A 31 -13.06 15.23 21.97
CA HIS A 31 -11.83 15.72 21.35
C HIS A 31 -10.94 14.59 20.84
N ARG A 32 -10.78 13.52 21.63
CA ARG A 32 -9.97 12.36 21.24
C ARG A 32 -10.56 11.65 20.02
N VAL A 33 -11.89 11.50 19.96
CA VAL A 33 -12.58 10.92 18.82
C VAL A 33 -12.36 11.77 17.58
N GLY A 34 -12.56 13.10 17.64
CA GLY A 34 -12.31 13.97 16.48
C GLY A 34 -10.86 13.94 15.99
N THR A 35 -9.90 13.80 16.91
CA THR A 35 -8.48 13.63 16.55
C THR A 35 -8.25 12.30 15.83
N LEU A 36 -8.83 11.21 16.34
CA LEU A 36 -8.71 9.88 15.73
C LEU A 36 -9.39 9.81 14.36
N GLU A 37 -10.57 10.42 14.21
CA GLU A 37 -11.27 10.50 12.92
C GLU A 37 -10.40 11.21 11.87
N THR A 38 -9.77 12.33 12.24
CA THR A 38 -8.84 13.04 11.36
C THR A 38 -7.64 12.15 11.00
N GLN A 39 -7.06 11.45 11.97
CA GLN A 39 -5.93 10.55 11.72
C GLN A 39 -6.31 9.41 10.77
N VAL A 40 -7.46 8.78 10.98
CA VAL A 40 -7.98 7.72 10.11
C VAL A 40 -8.17 8.23 8.68
N ALA A 41 -8.78 9.40 8.51
CA ALA A 41 -8.95 10.00 7.19
C ALA A 41 -7.60 10.22 6.48
N THR A 42 -6.60 10.77 7.18
CA THR A 42 -5.26 10.95 6.60
C THR A 42 -4.54 9.63 6.30
N SER A 43 -4.82 8.56 7.06
CA SER A 43 -4.26 7.24 6.77
C SER A 43 -4.85 6.65 5.51
N GLN A 44 -6.17 6.77 5.34
CA GLN A 44 -6.86 6.28 4.14
C GLN A 44 -6.38 6.99 2.88
N ASP A 45 -6.16 8.31 2.95
CA ASP A 45 -5.59 9.10 1.85
C ASP A 45 -4.19 8.59 1.45
N ARG A 46 -3.32 8.38 2.43
CA ARG A 46 -1.98 7.79 2.20
C ARG A 46 -2.06 6.39 1.59
N ASP A 47 -3.01 5.57 2.00
CA ASP A 47 -3.18 4.23 1.44
C ASP A 47 -3.60 4.30 -0.05
N GLN A 48 -4.44 5.27 -0.43
CA GLN A 48 -4.78 5.50 -1.85
C GLN A 48 -3.56 5.94 -2.65
N ASP A 49 -2.77 6.87 -2.11
CA ASP A 49 -1.53 7.32 -2.76
C ASP A 49 -0.54 6.17 -2.96
N LEU A 50 -0.39 5.30 -1.96
CA LEU A 50 0.47 4.12 -2.06
C LEU A 50 -0.01 3.15 -3.14
N LEU A 51 -1.32 2.90 -3.25
CA LEU A 51 -1.88 2.07 -4.31
C LEU A 51 -1.63 2.66 -5.69
N TYR A 52 -1.84 3.97 -5.85
CA TYR A 52 -1.58 4.68 -7.09
C TYR A 52 -0.10 4.59 -7.49
N LEU A 53 0.81 4.86 -6.54
CA LEU A 53 2.24 4.86 -6.78
C LEU A 53 2.75 3.46 -7.13
N ARG A 54 2.23 2.43 -6.46
CA ARG A 54 2.53 1.03 -6.77
C ARG A 54 2.08 0.66 -8.18
N SER A 55 0.87 1.04 -8.58
CA SER A 55 0.38 0.80 -9.94
C SER A 55 1.26 1.48 -10.98
N LYS A 56 1.70 2.71 -10.71
CA LYS A 56 2.59 3.45 -11.61
C LYS A 56 3.97 2.80 -11.71
N LEU A 57 4.51 2.33 -10.58
CA LEU A 57 5.78 1.60 -10.55
C LEU A 57 5.69 0.31 -11.39
N THR A 58 4.62 -0.46 -11.24
CA THR A 58 4.40 -1.68 -12.04
C THR A 58 4.31 -1.37 -13.53
N ASP A 59 3.53 -0.36 -13.94
CA ASP A 59 3.46 0.05 -15.36
C ASP A 59 4.84 0.51 -15.90
N MET A 60 5.64 1.21 -15.09
CA MET A 60 6.99 1.61 -15.47
C MET A 60 7.93 0.41 -15.62
N GLU A 61 7.88 -0.56 -14.69
CA GLU A 61 8.69 -1.79 -14.76
C GLU A 61 8.30 -2.63 -15.97
N ASP A 62 7.00 -2.80 -16.23
CA ASP A 62 6.47 -3.55 -17.36
C ASP A 62 6.85 -2.89 -18.69
N ARG A 63 6.78 -1.56 -18.79
CA ARG A 63 7.24 -0.82 -19.98
C ARG A 63 8.74 -0.95 -20.17
N SER A 64 9.52 -0.84 -19.10
CA SER A 64 10.98 -0.94 -19.15
C SER A 64 11.45 -2.34 -19.56
N ARG A 65 10.67 -3.38 -19.28
CA ARG A 65 11.00 -4.78 -19.60
C ARG A 65 10.22 -5.35 -20.78
N ARG A 66 9.38 -4.53 -21.43
CA ARG A 66 8.44 -4.98 -22.47
C ARG A 66 9.12 -5.70 -23.62
N ASP A 67 10.30 -5.23 -23.99
CA ASP A 67 11.05 -5.76 -25.13
C ASP A 67 12.09 -6.80 -24.70
N ASN A 68 12.14 -7.15 -23.41
CA ASN A 68 13.02 -8.18 -22.90
C ASN A 68 12.38 -9.56 -23.05
N ILE A 69 13.13 -10.50 -23.64
CA ILE A 69 12.76 -11.92 -23.69
C ILE A 69 13.60 -12.72 -22.70
N ARG A 70 13.01 -13.77 -22.09
CA ARG A 70 13.73 -14.69 -21.19
C ARG A 70 13.72 -16.09 -21.77
N LEU A 71 14.89 -16.57 -22.17
CA LEU A 71 15.09 -17.94 -22.64
C LEU A 71 15.45 -18.83 -21.44
N LEU A 72 14.75 -19.95 -21.28
CA LEU A 72 14.95 -20.90 -20.18
C LEU A 72 15.33 -22.27 -20.74
N GLY A 73 16.18 -23.01 -20.03
CA GLY A 73 16.58 -24.36 -20.41
C GLY A 73 17.70 -24.45 -21.45
N ILE A 74 18.42 -23.35 -21.70
CA ILE A 74 19.66 -23.38 -22.49
C ILE A 74 20.77 -23.97 -21.60
N PRO A 75 21.44 -25.06 -22.01
CA PRO A 75 22.58 -25.60 -21.27
C PRO A 75 23.74 -24.58 -21.20
N GLU A 76 24.44 -24.55 -20.08
CA GLU A 76 25.55 -23.63 -19.88
C GLU A 76 26.67 -23.87 -20.91
N ASN A 77 27.26 -22.79 -21.42
CA ASN A 77 28.34 -22.76 -22.43
C ASN A 77 27.94 -23.15 -23.87
N GLU A 78 26.66 -23.36 -24.20
CA GLU A 78 26.24 -23.57 -25.61
C GLU A 78 26.38 -22.32 -26.48
N GLU A 79 26.31 -21.15 -25.87
CA GLU A 79 26.48 -19.85 -26.53
C GLU A 79 27.90 -19.61 -27.05
N GLY A 80 28.91 -20.30 -26.49
CA GLY A 80 30.31 -20.11 -26.84
C GLY A 80 30.80 -18.69 -26.49
N THR A 81 31.61 -18.09 -27.37
CA THR A 81 32.20 -16.76 -27.15
C THR A 81 31.30 -15.61 -27.64
N ASP A 82 30.33 -15.90 -28.52
CA ASP A 82 29.50 -14.89 -29.18
C ASP A 82 28.00 -15.22 -29.09
N ILE A 83 27.36 -14.53 -28.15
CA ILE A 83 25.92 -14.66 -27.86
C ILE A 83 25.06 -14.17 -29.03
N GLN A 84 25.50 -13.15 -29.77
CA GLN A 84 24.72 -12.60 -30.90
C GLN A 84 24.66 -13.62 -32.05
N ALA A 85 25.79 -14.24 -32.38
CA ALA A 85 25.83 -15.31 -33.38
C ALA A 85 25.00 -16.53 -32.97
N PHE A 86 25.06 -16.91 -31.69
CA PHE A 86 24.24 -17.98 -31.14
C PHE A 86 22.73 -17.67 -31.27
N LEU A 87 22.29 -16.49 -30.81
CA LEU A 87 20.88 -16.07 -30.87
C LEU A 87 20.39 -15.92 -32.31
N GLY A 88 21.21 -15.35 -33.21
CA GLY A 88 20.85 -15.16 -34.61
C GLY A 88 20.58 -16.48 -35.35
N SER A 89 21.27 -17.55 -34.97
CA SER A 89 21.04 -18.89 -35.54
C SER A 89 19.98 -19.71 -34.80
N THR A 90 19.75 -19.44 -33.51
CA THR A 90 18.87 -20.23 -32.64
C THR A 90 17.43 -19.74 -32.65
N LEU A 91 17.21 -18.41 -32.65
CA LEU A 91 15.87 -17.83 -32.66
C LEU A 91 15.05 -18.27 -33.89
N PRO A 92 15.56 -18.21 -35.14
CA PRO A 92 14.80 -18.68 -36.31
C PRO A 92 14.42 -20.16 -36.23
N LYS A 93 15.30 -21.00 -35.68
CA LYS A 93 15.04 -22.45 -35.51
C LYS A 93 13.94 -22.70 -34.49
N LEU A 94 13.93 -21.95 -33.38
CA LEU A 94 12.93 -22.11 -32.32
C LEU A 94 11.56 -21.59 -32.73
N THR A 95 11.52 -20.47 -33.45
CA THR A 95 10.26 -19.80 -33.81
C THR A 95 9.68 -20.31 -35.13
N SER A 96 10.47 -21.05 -35.93
CA SER A 96 10.12 -21.45 -37.30
C SER A 96 9.74 -20.27 -38.20
N LEU A 97 10.22 -19.08 -37.84
CA LEU A 97 10.01 -17.84 -38.58
C LEU A 97 11.28 -17.52 -39.38
N ASP A 98 11.06 -17.09 -40.62
CA ASP A 98 12.11 -16.51 -41.45
C ASP A 98 12.13 -15.00 -41.19
N PHE A 99 13.26 -14.50 -40.67
CA PHE A 99 13.44 -13.08 -40.41
C PHE A 99 14.05 -12.43 -41.65
N ASP A 100 13.25 -11.68 -42.39
CA ASP A 100 13.68 -10.82 -43.51
C ASP A 100 13.24 -9.37 -43.24
N PRO A 101 14.17 -8.44 -42.95
CA PRO A 101 15.63 -8.59 -42.95
C PRO A 101 16.17 -9.42 -41.75
N PRO A 102 17.46 -9.85 -41.81
CA PRO A 102 18.10 -10.62 -40.74
C PRO A 102 18.05 -9.91 -39.37
N LEU A 103 18.05 -10.70 -38.30
CA LEU A 103 18.09 -10.19 -36.93
C LEU A 103 19.30 -9.27 -36.71
N GLU A 104 19.03 -8.02 -36.34
CA GLU A 104 20.04 -7.03 -35.97
C GLU A 104 20.09 -6.92 -34.45
N PHE A 105 21.29 -7.07 -33.88
CA PHE A 105 21.52 -6.94 -32.45
C PHE A 105 22.17 -5.57 -32.18
N GLN A 106 21.48 -4.74 -31.40
CA GLN A 106 21.88 -3.36 -31.08
C GLN A 106 22.76 -3.27 -29.83
#